data_AF-Q8JZT0-F1
#
_entry.id   AF-Q8JZT0-F1
#
_cell.length_a   1.000
_cell.length_b   1.000
_cell.length_c   1.000
_cell.angle_alpha   90.00
_cell.angle_beta   90.00
_cell.angle_gamma   90.00
#
_symmetry.space_group_name_H-M   'P 1'
#
loop_
_entity.id
_entity.type
_entity.pdbx_description
1 polymer ?
#
loop_
_entity_poly.entity_id
_entity_poly.type
_entity_poly.pdbx_seq_one_letter_code
_entity_poly.pdbx_strand_id
1 'polypeptide(L)'
;MVADKTEKAGEYSVTYDGFNTFTIPKTDYDNFLMAHLINEKDGETFQLMGLYGREPDLSSDIKERFAKLCEEHGILRENIIDLSNANRCLQARE
;
A
#
# COMPACT_ATOMS: atom_id res chain seq x y z
N MET A 1 -9.92 12.69 1.35
CA MET A 1 -9.00 12.70 0.20
C MET A 1 -9.55 11.75 -0.86
N VAL A 2 -9.39 12.08 -2.15
CA VAL A 2 -9.92 11.29 -3.29
C VAL A 2 -8.80 11.15 -4.32
N ALA A 3 -8.72 9.99 -4.98
CA ALA A 3 -7.80 9.73 -6.07
C ALA A 3 -8.57 9.63 -7.40
N ASP A 4 -8.02 10.23 -8.45
CA ASP A 4 -8.60 10.25 -9.80
C ASP A 4 -7.91 9.23 -10.70
N LYS A 5 -8.62 8.73 -11.71
CA LYS A 5 -8.02 7.88 -12.75
C LYS A 5 -7.00 8.68 -13.56
N THR A 6 -5.85 8.09 -13.86
CA THR A 6 -4.93 8.66 -14.86
C THR A 6 -5.29 8.15 -16.26
N GLU A 7 -4.54 8.58 -17.27
CA GLU A 7 -4.65 8.04 -18.63
C GLU A 7 -4.21 6.57 -18.72
N LYS A 8 -3.45 6.07 -17.74
CA LYS A 8 -3.00 4.68 -17.71
C LYS A 8 -4.03 3.81 -16.99
N ALA A 9 -4.47 2.74 -17.66
CA ALA A 9 -5.44 1.82 -17.08
C ALA A 9 -4.89 1.17 -15.80
N GLY A 10 -5.67 1.25 -14.72
CA GLY A 10 -5.31 0.68 -13.41
C GLY A 10 -4.39 1.54 -12.56
N GLU A 11 -3.99 2.72 -13.05
CA GLU A 11 -3.23 3.72 -12.30
C GLU A 11 -4.17 4.86 -11.86
N TYR A 12 -3.94 5.34 -10.64
CA TYR A 12 -4.69 6.44 -10.03
C TYR A 12 -3.70 7.45 -9.47
N SER A 13 -4.12 8.72 -9.39
CA SER A 13 -3.31 9.80 -8.84
C SER A 13 -4.02 10.57 -7.73
N VAL A 14 -3.25 11.05 -6.76
CA VAL A 14 -3.74 11.90 -5.66
C VAL A 14 -2.67 12.87 -5.17
N THR A 15 -3.07 14.12 -4.92
CA THR A 15 -2.19 15.12 -4.29
C THR A 15 -2.29 15.04 -2.77
N TYR A 16 -1.24 14.53 -2.15
CA TYR A 16 -1.11 14.41 -0.69
C TYR A 16 0.37 14.27 -0.34
N ASP A 17 0.90 15.29 0.34
CA ASP A 17 2.33 15.42 0.61
C ASP A 17 3.20 15.16 -0.64
N GLY A 18 2.88 15.85 -1.74
CA GLY A 18 3.43 15.58 -3.07
C GLY A 18 2.38 15.02 -4.03
N PHE A 19 2.84 14.62 -5.21
CA PHE A 19 2.03 13.97 -6.22
C PHE A 19 2.24 12.46 -6.14
N ASN A 20 1.17 11.72 -5.86
CA ASN A 20 1.22 10.27 -5.74
C ASN A 20 0.58 9.64 -6.96
N THR A 21 1.21 8.61 -7.51
CA THR A 21 0.57 7.64 -8.42
C THR A 21 0.59 6.27 -7.77
N PHE A 22 -0.47 5.48 -7.95
CA PHE A 22 -0.49 4.13 -7.40
C PHE A 22 -1.26 3.15 -8.29
N THR A 23 -0.92 1.86 -8.13
CA THR A 23 -1.56 0.71 -8.77
C THR A 23 -1.89 -0.35 -7.73
N ILE A 24 -2.73 -1.32 -8.12
CA ILE A 24 -3.10 -2.48 -7.28
C ILE A 24 -2.59 -3.75 -7.99
N PRO A 25 -1.32 -4.15 -7.79
CA PRO A 25 -0.73 -5.29 -8.50
C PRO A 25 -1.34 -6.65 -8.12
N LYS A 26 -1.84 -6.83 -6.88
CA LYS A 26 -2.43 -8.09 -6.41
C LYS A 26 -3.62 -7.82 -5.50
N THR A 27 -4.71 -8.52 -5.74
CA THR A 27 -5.90 -8.51 -4.89
C THR A 27 -6.68 -9.79 -5.16
N ASP A 28 -7.33 -10.34 -4.13
CA ASP A 28 -8.36 -11.37 -4.29
C ASP A 28 -9.77 -10.85 -3.97
N TYR A 29 -9.89 -9.54 -3.70
CA TYR A 29 -11.11 -8.78 -3.35
C TYR A 29 -11.78 -9.17 -2.02
N ASP A 30 -11.72 -10.45 -1.67
CA ASP A 30 -12.40 -11.06 -0.53
C ASP A 30 -11.53 -11.08 0.74
N ASN A 31 -10.21 -11.12 0.63
CA ASN A 31 -9.32 -11.22 1.77
C ASN A 31 -8.29 -10.09 1.82
N PHE A 32 -7.57 -9.84 0.73
CA PHE A 32 -6.44 -8.92 0.70
C PHE A 32 -6.36 -8.06 -0.56
N LEU A 33 -5.68 -6.93 -0.41
CA LEU A 33 -5.27 -6.05 -1.48
C LEU A 33 -3.84 -5.56 -1.20
N MET A 34 -2.97 -5.63 -2.21
CA MET A 34 -1.62 -5.07 -2.18
C MET A 34 -1.57 -3.88 -3.13
N ALA A 35 -1.22 -2.71 -2.61
CA ALA A 35 -1.05 -1.48 -3.37
C ALA A 35 0.42 -1.09 -3.46
N HIS A 36 0.82 -0.54 -4.60
CA HIS A 36 2.14 0.05 -4.83
C HIS A 36 1.98 1.50 -5.25
N LEU A 37 2.60 2.40 -4.51
CA LEU A 37 2.52 3.85 -4.68
C LEU A 37 3.93 4.41 -4.89
N ILE A 38 4.02 5.38 -5.79
CA ILE A 38 5.19 6.23 -5.98
C ILE A 38 4.78 7.66 -5.65
N ASN A 39 5.50 8.29 -4.73
CA ASN A 39 5.34 9.70 -4.41
C ASN A 39 6.46 10.50 -5.07
N GLU A 40 6.12 11.64 -5.64
CA GLU A 40 7.05 12.65 -6.11
C GLU A 40 6.81 13.97 -5.37
N LYS A 41 7.86 14.53 -4.78
CA LYS A 41 7.82 15.81 -4.09
C LYS A 41 9.17 16.51 -4.24
N ASP A 42 9.13 17.76 -4.70
CA ASP A 42 10.33 18.61 -4.84
C ASP A 42 11.46 17.98 -5.67
N GLY A 43 11.10 17.14 -6.66
CA GLY A 43 12.06 16.41 -7.52
C GLY A 43 12.65 15.15 -6.89
N GLU A 44 12.28 14.83 -5.66
CA GLU A 44 12.62 13.57 -4.99
C GLU A 44 11.45 12.59 -5.04
N THR A 45 11.77 11.29 -5.03
CA THR A 45 10.75 10.23 -5.07
C THR A 45 10.98 9.17 -4.02
N PHE A 46 9.91 8.65 -3.44
CA PHE A 46 9.95 7.43 -2.65
C PHE A 46 8.82 6.47 -3.07
N GLN A 47 8.99 5.19 -2.72
CA GLN A 47 7.99 4.16 -2.95
C GLN A 47 7.33 3.77 -1.63
N LEU A 48 6.03 3.50 -1.67
CA LEU A 48 5.27 2.97 -0.55
C LEU A 48 4.48 1.75 -1.02
N MET A 49 4.55 0.66 -0.27
CA MET A 49 3.71 -0.51 -0.49
C MET A 49 2.83 -0.76 0.73
N GLY A 50 1.57 -1.09 0.48
CA GLY A 50 0.59 -1.34 1.53
C GLY A 50 -0.12 -2.67 1.34
N LEU A 51 -0.24 -3.43 2.42
CA LEU A 51 -1.09 -4.62 2.51
C LEU A 51 -2.34 -4.29 3.32
N TYR A 52 -3.50 -4.45 2.69
CA TYR A 52 -4.80 -4.21 3.31
C TYR A 52 -5.59 -5.52 3.36
N GLY A 53 -6.29 -5.74 4.47
CA GLY A 53 -7.15 -6.91 4.68
C GLY A 53 -8.61 -6.52 4.85
N ARG A 54 -9.52 -7.45 4.55
CA ARG A 54 -10.92 -7.37 5.01
C ARG A 54 -11.03 -7.56 6.52
N GLU A 55 -10.18 -8.41 7.07
CA GLU A 55 -10.02 -8.60 8.51
C GLU A 55 -8.94 -7.65 9.08
N PRO A 56 -8.99 -7.33 10.40
CA PRO A 56 -7.97 -6.52 11.04
C PRO A 56 -6.57 -7.13 11.04
N ASP A 57 -6.42 -8.44 10.80
CA ASP A 57 -5.11 -9.05 10.58
C ASP A 57 -5.19 -10.13 9.52
N LEU A 58 -4.07 -10.43 8.88
CA LEU A 58 -3.93 -11.42 7.81
C LEU A 58 -2.97 -12.54 8.21
N SER A 59 -3.11 -13.69 7.55
CA SER A 59 -2.24 -14.84 7.80
C SER A 59 -0.78 -14.53 7.48
N SER A 60 0.14 -15.24 8.15
CA SER A 60 1.58 -15.18 7.89
C SER A 60 1.92 -15.43 6.42
N ASP A 61 1.18 -16.30 5.75
CA ASP A 61 1.39 -16.65 4.34
C ASP A 61 1.12 -15.46 3.42
N ILE A 62 0.09 -14.67 3.69
CA ILE A 62 -0.21 -13.45 2.93
C ILE A 62 0.83 -12.37 3.24
N LYS A 63 1.22 -12.21 4.51
CA LYS A 63 2.28 -11.27 4.92
C LYS A 63 3.63 -11.58 4.28
N GLU A 64 4.02 -12.86 4.17
CA GLU A 64 5.26 -13.25 3.50
C GLU A 64 5.20 -13.03 1.98
N ARG A 65 4.03 -13.24 1.34
CA ARG A 65 3.84 -12.88 -0.08
C ARG A 65 3.99 -11.39 -0.31
N PHE A 66 3.47 -10.57 0.60
CA PHE A 66 3.65 -9.12 0.56
C PHE A 66 5.12 -8.72 0.77
N ALA A 67 5.81 -9.33 1.75
CA ALA A 67 7.23 -9.06 1.99
C ALA A 67 8.10 -9.36 0.76
N LYS A 68 7.86 -10.49 0.08
CA LYS A 68 8.54 -10.82 -1.18
C LYS A 68 8.24 -9.80 -2.29
N LEU A 69 6.99 -9.35 -2.40
CA LEU A 69 6.62 -8.33 -3.38
C LEU A 69 7.31 -6.98 -3.09
N CYS A 70 7.45 -6.61 -1.81
CA CYS A 70 8.24 -5.45 -1.40
C CYS A 70 9.71 -5.59 -1.81
N GLU A 71 10.33 -6.76 -1.56
CA GLU A 71 11.72 -7.04 -1.96
C GLU A 71 11.90 -6.96 -3.49
N GLU A 72 10.93 -7.45 -4.28
CA GLU A 72 10.91 -7.33 -5.75
C GLU A 72 10.88 -5.87 -6.23
N HIS A 73 10.35 -4.94 -5.43
CA HIS A 73 10.32 -3.49 -5.70
C HIS A 73 11.48 -2.72 -5.03
N GLY A 74 12.43 -3.43 -4.42
CA GLY A 74 13.60 -2.85 -3.76
C GLY A 74 13.36 -2.33 -2.34
N ILE A 75 12.23 -2.66 -1.71
CA ILE A 75 11.93 -2.32 -0.31
C ILE A 75 12.47 -3.45 0.58
N LEU A 76 13.52 -3.14 1.35
CA LEU A 76 14.16 -4.07 2.28
C LEU A 76 13.22 -4.45 3.43
N ARG A 77 13.35 -5.68 3.95
CA ARG A 77 12.51 -6.18 5.05
C ARG A 77 12.57 -5.32 6.31
N GLU A 78 13.72 -4.72 6.61
CA GLU A 78 13.87 -3.78 7.73
C GLU A 78 12.98 -2.54 7.63
N ASN A 79 12.53 -2.20 6.42
CA ASN A 79 11.63 -1.07 6.16
C ASN A 79 10.14 -1.49 6.15
N ILE A 80 9.83 -2.76 6.43
CA ILE A 80 8.45 -3.27 6.50
C ILE A 80 7.97 -3.26 7.95
N ILE A 81 6.92 -2.48 8.22
CA ILE A 81 6.34 -2.35 9.56
C ILE A 81 4.97 -3.03 9.58
N ASP A 82 4.78 -3.99 10.49
CA ASP A 82 3.47 -4.62 10.71
C ASP A 82 2.61 -3.73 11.62
N LEU A 83 1.62 -3.07 11.02
CA LEU A 83 0.69 -2.21 11.74
C LEU A 83 -0.42 -3.00 12.45
N SER A 84 -0.60 -4.31 12.21
CA SER A 84 -1.71 -5.08 12.80
C SER A 84 -1.68 -5.07 14.32
N ASN A 85 -0.48 -4.97 14.90
CA ASN A 85 -0.21 -4.94 16.34
C ASN A 85 0.02 -3.52 16.91
N ALA A 86 -0.09 -2.47 16.08
CA ALA A 86 0.05 -1.08 16.50
C ALA A 86 -1.32 -0.43 16.82
N ASN A 87 -1.31 0.77 17.39
CA ASN A 87 -2.53 1.56 17.52
C ASN A 87 -3.00 2.02 16.13
N ARG A 88 -4.05 1.37 15.62
CA ARG A 88 -4.66 1.65 14.32
C ARG A 88 -5.94 2.49 14.40
N CYS A 89 -6.22 3.07 15.57
CA CYS A 89 -7.44 3.83 15.83
C CYS A 89 -8.72 3.06 15.42
N LEU A 90 -8.75 1.73 15.64
CA LEU A 90 -9.91 0.90 15.26
C LEU A 90 -11.19 1.36 15.95
N GLN A 91 -11.07 1.88 17.17
CA GLN A 91 -12.14 2.47 17.98
C GLN A 91 -12.69 3.79 17.41
N ALA A 92 -11.99 4.42 16.47
CA ALA A 92 -12.43 5.65 15.81
C ALA A 92 -13.13 5.38 14.46
N ARG A 93 -13.32 4.10 14.10
CA ARG A 93 -14.12 3.70 12.95
C ARG A 93 -15.60 3.78 13.37
N GLU A 94 -16.41 4.50 12.58
CA GLU A 94 -17.87 4.60 12.78
C GLU A 94 -18.58 3.25 12.63
#